data_AF-A0A420QN13-F1
#
_entry.id   AF-A0A420QN13-F1
#
_cell.length_a   1.000
_cell.length_b   1.000
_cell.length_c   1.000
_cell.angle_alpha   90.00
_cell.angle_beta   90.00
_cell.angle_gamma   90.00
#
_symmetry.space_group_name_H-M   'P 1'
#
loop_
_entity.id
_entity.type
_entity.pdbx_description
1 polymer ?
#
loop_
_entity_poly.entity_id
_entity_poly.type
_entity_poly.pdbx_seq_one_letter_code
_entity_poly.pdbx_strand_id
1 'polypeptide(L)'
;MPGGCGTYCLRVQGPKWSHNVTLDSALYVPEGHSNLLCVSELEKKGAEVVFRNGKAVVTNKGKVVLTATRILGVYIVDEAEEGHF
;
A
#
# COMPACT_ATOMS: atom_id res chain seq x y z
N MET A 1 -14.07 12.74 5.97
CA MET A 1 -14.69 11.59 6.70
C MET A 1 -13.99 11.46 8.04
N PRO A 2 -14.65 11.06 9.14
CA PRO A 2 -13.96 10.79 10.41
C PRO A 2 -12.99 9.59 10.25
N GLY A 3 -11.94 9.54 11.05
CA GLY A 3 -10.98 8.41 11.02
C GLY A 3 -11.67 7.09 11.34
N GLY A 4 -11.31 6.03 10.62
CA GLY A 4 -11.97 4.73 10.75
C GLY A 4 -11.22 3.61 10.04
N CYS A 5 -11.55 2.37 10.42
CA CYS A 5 -11.06 1.16 9.76
C CYS A 5 -12.09 0.72 8.71
N GLY A 6 -11.64 0.44 7.49
CA GLY A 6 -12.52 0.01 6.41
C GLY A 6 -11.82 -0.80 5.34
N THR A 7 -12.61 -1.30 4.38
CA THR A 7 -12.09 -2.00 3.21
C THR A 7 -11.72 -0.98 2.14
N TYR A 8 -10.47 -1.00 1.69
CA TYR A 8 -9.97 -0.14 0.63
C TYR A 8 -9.44 -0.96 -0.54
N CYS A 9 -9.87 -0.63 -1.75
CA CYS A 9 -9.42 -1.27 -2.98
C CYS A 9 -8.41 -0.35 -3.66
N LEU A 10 -7.14 -0.76 -3.65
CA LEU A 10 -6.01 0.01 -4.13
C LEU A 10 -5.58 -0.52 -5.49
N ARG A 11 -5.45 0.36 -6.48
CA ARG A 11 -4.87 0.01 -7.78
C ARG A 11 -3.36 0.22 -7.72
N VAL A 12 -2.63 -0.88 -7.62
CA VAL A 12 -1.16 -0.89 -7.54
C VAL A 12 -0.56 -1.07 -8.91
N GLN A 13 0.55 -0.39 -9.15
CA GLN A 13 1.36 -0.55 -10.34
C GLN A 13 2.78 -0.99 -9.98
N GLY A 14 3.30 -1.95 -10.73
CA GLY A 14 4.72 -2.23 -10.82
C GLY A 14 5.28 -1.79 -12.18
N PRO A 15 6.60 -1.94 -12.41
CA PRO A 15 7.27 -1.42 -13.61
C PRO A 15 6.70 -1.91 -14.96
N LYS A 16 5.96 -3.03 -14.95
CA LYS A 16 5.35 -3.65 -16.14
C LYS A 16 3.94 -4.22 -15.90
N TRP A 17 3.29 -3.87 -14.80
CA TRP A 17 1.98 -4.45 -14.45
C TRP A 17 1.14 -3.52 -13.60
N SER A 18 -0.19 -3.70 -13.62
CA SER A 18 -1.12 -3.07 -12.69
C SER A 18 -2.16 -4.10 -12.23
N HIS A 19 -2.49 -4.16 -10.94
CA HIS A 19 -3.62 -4.95 -10.45
C HIS A 19 -4.31 -4.28 -9.26
N ASN A 20 -5.50 -4.75 -8.91
CA ASN A 20 -6.21 -4.28 -7.73
C ASN A 20 -5.82 -5.12 -6.51
N VAL A 21 -5.68 -4.47 -5.36
CA VAL A 21 -5.45 -5.09 -4.06
C VAL A 21 -6.51 -4.60 -3.10
N THR A 22 -7.32 -5.53 -2.59
CA THR A 22 -8.30 -5.24 -1.56
C THR A 22 -7.70 -5.45 -0.16
N LEU A 23 -7.77 -4.42 0.66
CA LEU A 23 -7.28 -4.40 2.03
C LEU A 23 -8.47 -4.22 2.97
N ASP A 24 -8.82 -5.25 3.71
CA ASP A 24 -10.04 -5.31 4.52
C ASP A 24 -9.90 -4.59 5.88
N SER A 25 -8.80 -3.89 6.12
CA SER A 25 -8.47 -3.23 7.40
C SER A 25 -7.49 -2.06 7.20
N ALA A 26 -7.81 -1.17 6.27
CA ALA A 26 -7.05 0.06 6.08
C ALA A 26 -7.52 1.11 7.10
N LEU A 27 -6.57 1.79 7.75
CA LEU A 27 -6.88 2.93 8.62
C LEU A 27 -6.86 4.21 7.79
N TYR A 28 -8.03 4.82 7.63
CA TYR A 28 -8.17 6.12 6.99
C TYR A 28 -7.87 7.23 8.00
N VAL A 29 -6.79 7.99 7.78
CA VAL A 29 -6.41 9.14 8.60
C VAL A 29 -6.69 10.41 7.79
N PRO A 30 -7.77 11.16 8.10
CA PRO A 30 -8.23 12.28 7.27
C PRO A 30 -7.21 13.41 7.15
N GLU A 31 -6.39 13.57 8.19
CA GLU A 31 -5.33 14.58 8.27
C GLU A 31 -4.00 14.10 7.64
N GLY A 32 -3.88 12.81 7.33
CA GLY A 32 -2.64 12.20 6.82
C GLY A 32 -2.50 12.22 5.29
N HIS A 33 -3.54 12.64 4.55
CA HIS A 33 -3.60 12.60 3.08
C HIS A 33 -3.20 11.25 2.45
N SER A 34 -3.21 10.15 3.22
CA SER A 34 -2.69 8.84 2.82
C SER A 34 -3.36 7.73 3.63
N ASN A 35 -3.53 6.56 3.02
CA ASN A 35 -4.05 5.38 3.71
C ASN A 35 -2.91 4.67 4.46
N LEU A 36 -3.12 4.33 5.74
CA LEU A 36 -2.15 3.56 6.50
C LEU A 36 -2.41 2.06 6.33
N LEU A 37 -1.37 1.33 5.93
CA LEU A 37 -1.38 -0.10 5.71
C LEU A 37 -0.87 -0.84 6.96
N CYS A 38 -1.69 -1.71 7.53
CA CYS A 38 -1.30 -2.53 8.67
C CYS A 38 -0.33 -3.64 8.22
N VAL A 39 0.94 -3.53 8.61
CA VAL A 39 1.98 -4.54 8.29
C VAL A 39 1.59 -5.92 8.86
N SER A 40 1.01 -5.96 10.05
CA SER A 40 0.59 -7.21 10.69
C SER A 40 -0.48 -7.95 9.88
N GLU A 41 -1.37 -7.23 9.18
CA GLU A 41 -2.38 -7.84 8.29
C GLU A 41 -1.75 -8.36 7.00
N LEU A 42 -0.72 -7.69 6.48
CA LEU A 42 0.07 -8.20 5.35
C LEU A 42 0.77 -9.51 5.71
N GLU A 43 1.41 -9.57 6.88
CA GLU A 43 2.09 -10.77 7.38
C GLU A 43 1.11 -11.95 7.57
N LYS A 44 -0.08 -11.71 8.13
CA LYS A 44 -1.14 -12.73 8.24
C LYS A 44 -1.57 -13.30 6.89
N LYS A 45 -1.54 -12.48 5.82
CA LYS A 45 -1.81 -12.91 4.44
C LYS A 45 -0.60 -13.57 3.76
N GLY A 46 0.49 -13.82 4.49
CA GLY A 46 1.71 -14.44 4.00
C GLY A 46 2.57 -13.52 3.14
N ALA A 47 2.41 -12.20 3.29
CA ALA A 47 3.25 -11.23 2.63
C ALA A 47 4.49 -10.90 3.46
N GLU A 48 5.58 -10.64 2.78
CA GLU A 48 6.86 -10.17 3.32
C GLU A 48 7.03 -8.70 2.93
N VAL A 49 7.56 -7.90 3.85
CA VAL A 49 7.86 -6.49 3.61
C VAL A 49 9.36 -6.27 3.74
N VAL A 50 9.99 -5.76 2.68
CA VAL A 50 11.41 -5.46 2.65
C VAL A 50 11.62 -3.97 2.50
N PHE A 51 12.27 -3.36 3.48
CA PHE A 51 12.70 -1.96 3.44
C PHE A 51 14.16 -1.86 3.01
N ARG A 52 14.44 -1.15 1.91
CA ARG A 52 15.81 -0.96 1.41
C ARG A 52 15.94 0.36 0.66
N ASN A 53 16.99 1.13 0.97
CA ASN A 53 17.36 2.35 0.24
C ASN A 53 16.20 3.34 0.03
N GLY A 54 15.38 3.56 1.07
CA GLY A 54 14.24 4.48 0.99
C GLY A 54 13.03 3.94 0.21
N LYS A 55 13.03 2.66 -0.18
CA LYS A 55 11.87 1.96 -0.74
C LYS A 55 11.38 0.86 0.20
N ALA A 56 10.09 0.57 0.13
CA ALA A 56 9.52 -0.67 0.65
C ALA A 56 8.98 -1.49 -0.51
N VAL A 57 9.22 -2.80 -0.48
CA VAL A 57 8.66 -3.75 -1.44
C VAL A 57 7.90 -4.78 -0.63
N VAL A 58 6.61 -4.95 -0.96
CA VAL A 58 5.77 -5.99 -0.38
C VAL A 58 5.69 -7.13 -1.39
N THR A 59 6.07 -8.33 -0.97
CA THR A 59 5.99 -9.55 -1.78
C THR A 59 5.07 -10.56 -1.14
N ASN A 60 4.27 -11.28 -1.94
CA ASN A 60 3.50 -12.44 -1.48
C ASN A 60 3.84 -13.63 -2.40
N LYS A 61 4.28 -14.75 -1.81
CA LYS A 61 4.74 -15.94 -2.56
C LYS A 61 5.75 -15.60 -3.66
N GLY A 62 6.71 -14.73 -3.34
CA GLY A 62 7.78 -14.30 -4.25
C GLY A 62 7.37 -13.30 -5.34
N LYS A 63 6.10 -12.87 -5.40
CA LYS A 63 5.62 -11.85 -6.35
C LYS A 63 5.46 -10.52 -5.66
N VAL A 64 5.95 -9.44 -6.28
CA VAL A 64 5.71 -8.08 -5.79
C VAL A 64 4.22 -7.77 -5.95
N VAL A 65 3.59 -7.33 -4.86
CA VAL A 65 2.18 -6.93 -4.83
C VAL A 65 2.02 -5.43 -4.60
N LEU A 66 3.02 -4.77 -4.01
CA LEU A 66 2.99 -3.33 -3.74
C LEU A 66 4.41 -2.81 -3.58
N THR A 67 4.64 -1.57 -4.01
CA THR A 67 5.84 -0.81 -3.67
C THR A 67 5.44 0.48 -2.96
N ALA A 68 6.35 1.01 -2.15
CA ALA A 68 6.18 2.28 -1.49
C ALA A 68 7.50 3.05 -1.45
N THR A 69 7.40 4.37 -1.53
CA THR A 69 8.54 5.29 -1.49
C THR A 69 8.53 6.05 -0.16
N ARG A 70 9.71 6.16 0.48
CA ARG A 70 9.84 6.90 1.74
C ARG A 70 9.87 8.41 1.48
N ILE A 71 8.86 9.11 1.98
CA ILE A 71 8.73 10.56 1.95
C ILE A 71 8.56 11.04 3.40
N LEU A 72 9.42 11.98 3.85
CA LEU A 72 9.40 12.52 5.21
C LEU A 72 9.41 11.44 6.33
N GLY A 73 10.09 10.33 6.10
CA GLY A 73 10.18 9.22 7.07
C GLY A 73 9.03 8.23 7.04
N VAL A 74 7.99 8.47 6.24
CA VAL A 74 6.82 7.59 6.06
C VAL A 74 6.89 6.92 4.68
N TYR A 75 6.51 5.65 4.60
CA TYR A 75 6.43 4.94 3.33
C TYR A 75 5.05 5.14 2.72
N ILE A 76 5.00 5.89 1.61
CA ILE A 76 3.79 6.16 0.86
C ILE A 76 3.72 5.15 -0.27
N VAL A 77 2.58 4.46 -0.38
CA VAL A 77 2.34 3.48 -1.44
C VAL A 77 2.44 4.15 -2.80
N ASP A 78 3.16 3.52 -3.73
CA ASP A 78 3.21 3.98 -5.11
C ASP A 78 1.88 3.59 -5.80
N GLU A 79 0.89 4.48 -5.70
CA GLU A 79 -0.41 4.33 -6.34
C GLU A 79 -0.34 4.72 -7.83
N ALA A 80 -1.11 4.01 -8.66
CA ALA A 80 -1.33 4.42 -10.04
C ALA A 80 -2.33 5.57 -10.06
N GLU A 81 -1.98 6.73 -10.64
CA GLU A 81 -2.99 7.76 -10.93
C GLU A 81 -4.07 7.16 -11.85
N GLU A 82 -5.30 7.03 -11.35
CA GLU A 82 -6.45 6.92 -12.23
C GLU A 82 -6.64 8.29 -12.87
N GLY A 83 -6.17 8.45 -14.11
CA GLY A 83 -6.40 9.64 -14.90
C GLY A 83 -7.90 9.91 -15.01
N HIS A 84 -8.37 10.92 -14.28
CA HIS A 84 -9.68 11.51 -14.51
C HIS A 84 -9.60 12.35 -15.80
N PHE A 85 -10.17 11.85 -16.89
CA PHE A 85 -10.58 12.67 -18.04
C PHE A 85 -12.08 12.95 -17.94
#